data_AF-A0A2N8F2Q3-F1
#
_entry.id   AF-A0A2N8F2Q3-F1
#
_cell.length_a   1.000
_cell.length_b   1.000
_cell.length_c   1.000
_cell.angle_alpha   90.00
_cell.angle_beta   90.00
_cell.angle_gamma   90.00
#
_symmetry.space_group_name_H-M   'P 1'
#
loop_
_entity.id
_entity.type
_entity.pdbx_description
1 polymer ?
#
loop_
_entity_poly.entity_id
_entity_poly.type
_entity_poly.pdbx_seq_one_letter_code
_entity_poly.pdbx_strand_id
1 'polypeptide(L)'
;MTQAAVTVTGDVLNAGSFTFVPGTRLLDAVSEARPNAESYWLAAAWLHQPLLEQQTRLKAGVLFDLKLLQRGALLGEKSSLAALAARLFEEVSRLPVTGRKVAVLDPVALEVAFARNYSLSDGDQLIYPLRPTTVTVLGAVEQPCTLPYRALQPAHEYLKSCLPVTDADADYLWLIQPDGQVQQIGIAAWNRKDGVIAAAGSTILVPVRNDDPDLPTPDLNEQLAQFLATQPLPEVAP
;
A
#
# COMPACT_ATOMS: atom_id res chain seq x y z
N MET A 1 -1.24 15.65 31.88
CA MET A 1 -0.08 15.29 31.05
C MET A 1 -0.41 13.95 30.43
N THR A 2 -0.71 13.92 29.14
CA THR A 2 -0.85 12.66 28.39
C THR A 2 0.52 11.99 28.36
N GLN A 3 0.60 10.75 28.83
CA GLN A 3 1.83 9.99 28.84
C GLN A 3 2.15 9.56 27.41
N ALA A 4 3.41 9.72 26.99
CA ALA A 4 3.87 9.27 25.68
C ALA A 4 3.61 7.76 25.53
N ALA A 5 3.07 7.35 24.38
CA ALA A 5 2.58 6.00 24.21
C ALA A 5 2.71 5.48 22.78
N VAL A 6 2.90 4.17 22.67
CA VAL A 6 2.77 3.40 21.43
C VAL A 6 1.50 2.58 21.53
N THR A 7 0.70 2.51 20.47
CA THR A 7 -0.53 1.70 20.47
C THR A 7 -0.35 0.45 19.64
N VAL A 8 -0.84 -0.69 20.13
CA VAL A 8 -0.93 -1.93 19.34
C VAL A 8 -2.37 -2.40 19.26
N THR A 9 -2.83 -2.72 18.06
CA THR A 9 -4.21 -3.12 17.75
C THR A 9 -4.25 -4.36 16.86
N GLY A 10 -5.45 -4.93 16.73
CA GLY A 10 -5.72 -6.10 15.88
C GLY A 10 -5.61 -7.43 16.63
N ASP A 11 -5.12 -8.47 15.94
CA ASP A 11 -5.03 -9.86 16.40
C ASP A 11 -3.82 -10.09 17.32
N VAL A 12 -3.90 -9.47 18.50
CA VAL A 12 -2.92 -9.55 19.57
C VAL A 12 -3.61 -9.89 20.89
N LEU A 13 -2.90 -10.56 21.81
CA LEU A 13 -3.48 -10.92 23.11
C LEU A 13 -3.72 -9.70 24.00
N ASN A 14 -2.81 -8.72 23.95
CA ASN A 14 -2.86 -7.51 24.75
C ASN A 14 -2.94 -6.28 23.83
N ALA A 15 -4.12 -5.96 23.31
CA ALA A 15 -4.33 -4.73 22.56
C ALA A 15 -4.41 -3.52 23.51
N GLY A 16 -3.83 -2.39 23.12
CA GLY A 16 -3.87 -1.18 23.92
C GLY A 16 -2.67 -0.25 23.73
N SER A 17 -2.58 0.74 24.62
CA SER A 17 -1.49 1.70 24.64
C SER A 17 -0.43 1.30 25.66
N PHE A 18 0.82 1.29 25.22
CA PHE A 18 2.00 0.95 26.00
C PHE A 18 2.83 2.19 26.28
N THR A 19 3.46 2.25 27.46
CA THR A 19 4.26 3.39 27.85
C THR A 19 5.48 3.51 26.93
N PHE A 20 5.63 4.66 26.28
CA PHE A 20 6.83 4.96 25.50
C PHE A 20 7.88 5.64 26.39
N VAL A 21 9.08 5.06 26.41
CA VAL A 21 10.28 5.72 26.94
C VAL A 21 11.35 5.84 25.85
N PRO A 22 12.18 6.90 25.84
CA PRO A 22 13.28 7.00 24.89
C PRO A 22 14.16 5.74 24.91
N GLY A 23 14.31 5.12 23.74
CA GLY A 23 15.02 3.85 23.59
C GLY A 23 14.13 2.62 23.41
N THR A 24 12.80 2.74 23.60
CA THR A 24 11.83 1.68 23.29
C THR A 24 11.93 1.29 21.82
N ARG A 25 11.89 -0.01 21.53
CA ARG A 25 12.00 -0.59 20.19
C ARG A 25 10.78 -1.43 19.83
N LEU A 26 10.68 -1.79 18.55
CA LEU A 26 9.61 -2.63 18.03
C LEU A 26 9.41 -3.91 18.84
N LEU A 27 10.51 -4.63 19.14
CA LEU A 27 10.43 -5.88 19.88
C LEU A 27 9.83 -5.71 21.28
N ASP A 28 10.05 -4.57 21.94
CA ASP A 28 9.50 -4.31 23.28
C ASP A 28 7.97 -4.26 23.21
N ALA A 29 7.42 -3.45 22.29
CA ALA A 29 5.99 -3.32 22.08
C ALA A 29 5.35 -4.62 21.58
N VAL A 30 6.02 -5.34 20.68
CA VAL A 30 5.54 -6.62 20.13
C VAL A 30 5.53 -7.71 21.19
N SER A 31 6.54 -7.78 22.05
CA SER A 31 6.62 -8.74 23.16
C SER A 31 5.53 -8.50 24.19
N GLU A 32 5.19 -7.23 24.46
CA GLU A 32 4.12 -6.89 25.40
C GLU A 32 2.73 -7.17 24.81
N ALA A 33 2.50 -6.83 23.54
CA ALA A 33 1.24 -7.06 22.84
C ALA A 33 0.93 -8.55 22.61
N ARG A 34 1.98 -9.37 22.43
CA ARG A 34 1.91 -10.80 22.08
C ARG A 34 0.94 -11.08 20.92
N PRO A 35 1.33 -10.75 19.67
CA PRO A 35 0.59 -11.15 18.48
C PRO A 35 0.32 -12.65 18.47
N ASN A 36 -0.87 -13.03 18.02
CA ASN A 36 -1.23 -14.44 17.93
C ASN A 36 -0.29 -15.17 16.97
N ALA A 37 0.17 -16.36 17.33
CA ALA A 37 1.06 -17.20 16.51
C ALA A 37 0.43 -17.61 15.16
N GLU A 38 -0.89 -17.69 15.09
CA GLU A 38 -1.63 -17.99 13.86
C GLU A 38 -2.01 -16.72 13.07
N SER A 39 -1.62 -15.54 13.56
CA SER A 39 -1.97 -14.27 12.96
C SER A 39 -1.27 -14.04 11.63
N TYR A 40 -1.82 -13.13 10.83
CA TYR A 40 -1.30 -12.77 9.52
C TYR A 40 -0.21 -11.69 9.61
N TRP A 41 0.93 -12.02 10.23
CA TRP A 41 2.03 -11.08 10.47
C TRP A 41 2.60 -10.44 9.21
N LEU A 42 2.47 -11.09 8.05
CA LEU A 42 2.86 -10.51 6.77
C LEU A 42 2.15 -9.17 6.53
N ALA A 43 0.91 -9.01 6.97
CA ALA A 43 0.15 -7.78 6.79
C ALA A 43 0.29 -6.77 7.93
N ALA A 44 1.10 -7.07 8.94
CA ALA A 44 1.28 -6.17 10.06
C ALA A 44 1.86 -4.83 9.58
N ALA A 45 1.39 -3.73 10.16
CA ALA A 45 1.75 -2.39 9.75
C ALA A 45 2.29 -1.57 10.93
N TRP A 46 3.40 -0.87 10.70
CA TRP A 46 3.94 0.10 11.63
C TRP A 46 3.70 1.50 11.10
N LEU A 47 2.81 2.24 11.76
CA LEU A 47 2.57 3.65 11.50
C LEU A 47 3.56 4.47 12.32
N HIS A 48 4.56 5.04 11.63
CA HIS A 48 5.68 5.73 12.25
C HIS A 48 5.51 7.25 12.09
N GLN A 49 5.32 7.96 13.21
CA GLN A 49 5.00 9.40 13.22
C GLN A 49 5.99 10.26 12.42
N PRO A 50 7.32 10.05 12.50
CA PRO A 50 8.29 10.83 11.73
C PRO A 50 8.14 10.74 10.21
N LEU A 51 7.44 9.74 9.66
CA LEU A 51 7.24 9.61 8.21
C LEU A 51 6.07 10.42 7.67
N LEU A 52 5.25 11.04 8.52
CA LEU A 52 4.07 11.78 8.08
C LEU A 52 4.42 12.92 7.13
N GLU A 53 5.50 13.66 7.37
CA GLU A 53 5.91 14.77 6.49
C GLU A 53 6.35 14.25 5.11
N GLN A 54 7.20 13.23 5.09
CA GLN A 54 7.67 12.62 3.84
C GLN A 54 6.50 12.06 3.02
N GLN A 55 5.57 11.35 3.65
CA GLN A 55 4.39 10.80 2.98
C GLN A 55 3.41 11.89 2.55
N THR A 56 3.33 13.01 3.26
CA THR A 56 2.52 14.16 2.85
C THR A 56 3.04 14.74 1.53
N ARG A 57 4.37 14.85 1.39
CA ARG A 57 5.00 15.30 0.13
C ARG A 57 4.77 14.30 -1.00
N LEU A 58 4.87 13.00 -0.72
CA LEU A 58 4.56 11.94 -1.70
C LEU A 58 3.10 12.05 -2.20
N LYS A 59 2.14 12.15 -1.27
CA LYS A 59 0.72 12.34 -1.62
C LYS A 59 0.51 13.60 -2.46
N ALA A 60 1.14 14.72 -2.08
CA ALA A 60 1.04 15.98 -2.81
C ALA A 60 1.59 15.87 -4.24
N GLY A 61 2.71 15.15 -4.44
CA GLY A 61 3.28 14.86 -5.76
C GLY A 61 2.31 14.08 -6.65
N VAL A 62 1.78 12.97 -6.14
CA VAL A 62 0.77 12.15 -6.86
C VAL A 62 -0.45 12.99 -7.26
N LEU A 63 -0.99 13.77 -6.33
CA LEU A 63 -2.16 14.63 -6.61
C LEU A 63 -1.83 15.72 -7.63
N PHE A 64 -0.63 16.28 -7.60
CA PHE A 64 -0.17 17.25 -8.57
C PHE A 64 -0.07 16.64 -9.98
N ASP A 65 0.57 15.48 -10.10
CA ASP A 65 0.73 14.78 -11.39
C ASP A 65 -0.61 14.37 -11.98
N LEU A 66 -1.54 13.86 -11.16
CA LEU A 66 -2.91 13.57 -11.61
C LEU A 66 -3.63 14.82 -12.11
N LYS A 67 -3.41 15.98 -11.47
CA LYS A 67 -4.00 17.24 -11.91
C LYS A 67 -3.39 17.75 -13.21
N LEU A 68 -2.08 17.60 -13.37
CA LEU A 68 -1.36 17.93 -14.60
C LEU A 68 -1.84 17.05 -15.76
N LEU A 69 -1.90 15.73 -15.54
CA LEU A 69 -2.42 14.75 -16.50
C LEU A 69 -3.86 15.09 -16.91
N GLN A 70 -4.73 15.40 -15.95
CA GLN A 70 -6.10 15.81 -16.23
C GLN A 70 -6.14 17.04 -17.16
N ARG A 71 -5.36 18.08 -16.84
CA ARG A 71 -5.36 19.34 -17.61
C ARG A 71 -4.80 19.14 -19.02
N GLY A 72 -3.68 18.44 -19.16
CA GLY A 72 -3.11 18.17 -20.47
C GLY A 72 -4.00 17.30 -21.33
N ALA A 73 -4.64 16.27 -20.74
CA ALA A 73 -5.61 15.45 -21.45
C ALA A 73 -6.81 16.27 -21.96
N LEU A 74 -7.31 17.25 -21.19
CA LEU A 74 -8.35 18.17 -21.66
C LEU A 74 -7.90 19.05 -22.82
N LEU A 75 -6.67 19.58 -22.78
CA LEU A 75 -6.10 20.38 -23.87
C LEU A 75 -5.89 19.56 -25.15
N GLY A 76 -5.56 18.27 -25.00
CA GLY A 76 -5.40 17.34 -26.11
C GLY A 76 -6.69 16.62 -26.53
N GLU A 77 -7.86 17.06 -26.06
CA GLU A 77 -9.17 16.45 -26.35
C GLU A 77 -9.31 14.96 -25.97
N LYS A 78 -8.48 14.48 -25.04
CA LYS A 78 -8.48 13.11 -24.49
C LYS A 78 -9.42 12.98 -23.30
N SER A 79 -10.73 13.05 -23.57
CA SER A 79 -11.77 13.10 -22.52
C SER A 79 -11.77 11.89 -21.57
N SER A 80 -11.49 10.68 -22.07
CA SER A 80 -11.41 9.46 -21.26
C SER A 80 -10.27 9.51 -20.24
N LEU A 81 -9.08 9.92 -20.69
CA LEU A 81 -7.90 10.08 -19.84
C LEU A 81 -8.11 11.18 -18.80
N ALA A 82 -8.72 12.31 -19.19
CA ALA A 82 -9.05 13.39 -18.26
C ALA A 82 -10.02 12.92 -17.16
N ALA A 83 -11.03 12.11 -17.51
CA ALA A 83 -11.97 11.53 -16.55
C ALA A 83 -11.29 10.53 -15.62
N LEU A 84 -10.42 9.66 -16.15
CA LEU A 84 -9.62 8.72 -15.36
C LEU A 84 -8.74 9.46 -14.34
N ALA A 85 -7.99 10.47 -14.78
CA ALA A 85 -7.12 11.26 -13.91
C ALA A 85 -7.92 11.98 -12.80
N ALA A 86 -9.11 12.50 -13.13
CA ALA A 86 -10.01 13.12 -12.14
C ALA A 86 -10.50 12.12 -11.09
N ARG A 87 -10.89 10.90 -11.51
CA ARG A 87 -11.34 9.85 -10.60
C ARG A 87 -10.23 9.44 -9.64
N LEU A 88 -9.03 9.17 -10.17
CA LEU A 88 -7.87 8.80 -9.36
C LEU A 88 -7.49 9.92 -8.38
N PHE A 89 -7.58 11.19 -8.80
CA PHE A 89 -7.37 12.33 -7.91
C PHE A 89 -8.33 12.31 -6.72
N GLU A 90 -9.61 12.07 -6.96
CA GLU A 90 -10.63 12.00 -5.89
C GLU A 90 -10.46 10.79 -4.97
N GLU A 91 -10.02 9.65 -5.51
CA GLU A 91 -9.69 8.45 -4.73
C GLU A 91 -8.49 8.72 -3.81
N VAL A 92 -7.37 9.21 -4.37
CA VAL A 92 -6.14 9.52 -3.61
C VAL A 92 -6.36 10.63 -2.59
N SER A 93 -7.16 11.65 -2.93
CA SER A 93 -7.44 12.78 -2.03
C SER A 93 -8.07 12.33 -0.71
N ARG A 94 -8.91 11.28 -0.76
CA ARG A 94 -9.61 10.72 0.42
C ARG A 94 -8.74 9.82 1.29
N LEU A 95 -7.62 9.31 0.78
CA LEU A 95 -6.74 8.42 1.53
C LEU A 95 -5.90 9.20 2.55
N PRO A 96 -5.79 8.76 3.81
CA PRO A 96 -4.98 9.44 4.81
C PRO A 96 -3.47 9.28 4.54
N VAL A 97 -2.69 10.21 5.08
CA VAL A 97 -1.24 10.02 5.27
C VAL A 97 -1.08 9.26 6.59
N THR A 98 -0.53 8.05 6.53
CA THR A 98 -0.53 7.10 7.65
C THR A 98 0.81 7.06 8.39
N GLY A 99 1.90 7.46 7.73
CA GLY A 99 3.25 7.28 8.26
C GLY A 99 3.71 5.82 8.21
N ARG A 100 3.00 4.92 7.50
CA ARG A 100 3.37 3.50 7.44
C ARG A 100 4.78 3.30 6.91
N LYS A 101 5.60 2.59 7.68
CA LYS A 101 6.95 2.16 7.30
C LYS A 101 6.94 0.69 6.90
N VAL A 102 7.60 0.36 5.80
CA VAL A 102 7.86 -1.03 5.43
C VAL A 102 8.85 -1.62 6.43
N ALA A 103 8.38 -2.56 7.23
CA ALA A 103 9.16 -3.24 8.25
C ALA A 103 8.60 -4.66 8.46
N VAL A 104 9.49 -5.59 8.79
CA VAL A 104 9.07 -6.93 9.19
C VAL A 104 8.69 -6.89 10.66
N LEU A 105 7.42 -7.19 10.95
CA LEU A 105 6.84 -7.20 12.30
C LEU A 105 6.52 -8.62 12.78
N ASP A 106 7.10 -9.63 12.13
CA ASP A 106 7.11 -10.99 12.65
C ASP A 106 7.87 -11.01 14.00
N PRO A 107 7.24 -11.43 15.12
CA PRO A 107 7.87 -11.45 16.43
C PRO A 107 9.17 -12.27 16.46
N VAL A 108 9.19 -13.43 15.80
CA VAL A 108 10.37 -14.31 15.74
C VAL A 108 11.47 -13.63 14.93
N ALA A 109 11.13 -13.00 13.81
CA ALA A 109 12.10 -12.28 12.99
C ALA A 109 12.72 -11.07 13.72
N LEU A 110 11.93 -10.39 14.57
CA LEU A 110 12.40 -9.28 15.40
C LEU A 110 13.36 -9.74 16.52
N GLU A 111 13.09 -10.89 17.13
CA GLU A 111 13.95 -11.49 18.17
C GLU A 111 15.33 -11.87 17.63
N VAL A 112 15.39 -12.48 16.44
CA VAL A 112 16.65 -13.05 15.91
C VAL A 112 17.50 -12.04 15.13
N ALA A 113 16.94 -10.90 14.71
CA ALA A 113 17.62 -9.94 13.84
C ALA A 113 17.54 -8.51 14.39
N PHE A 114 18.54 -8.10 15.17
CA PHE A 114 18.64 -6.76 15.76
C PHE A 114 18.49 -5.62 14.74
N ALA A 115 18.94 -5.79 13.50
CA ALA A 115 18.80 -4.80 12.43
C ALA A 115 17.33 -4.49 12.06
N ARG A 116 16.39 -5.39 12.38
CA ARG A 116 14.95 -5.20 12.19
C ARG A 116 14.27 -4.55 13.39
N ASN A 117 14.92 -4.55 14.55
CA ASN A 117 14.39 -4.02 15.81
C ASN A 117 14.60 -2.50 15.91
N TYR A 118 13.86 -1.75 15.08
CA TYR A 118 13.92 -0.29 15.02
C TYR A 118 13.44 0.36 16.31
N SER A 119 13.97 1.54 16.61
CA SER A 119 13.45 2.40 17.67
C SER A 119 12.07 2.94 17.30
N LEU A 120 11.18 2.95 18.28
CA LEU A 120 9.84 3.54 18.18
C LEU A 120 9.88 5.04 18.45
N SER A 121 8.82 5.73 18.07
CA SER A 121 8.54 7.12 18.44
C SER A 121 7.23 7.22 19.21
N ASP A 122 7.09 8.28 20.00
CA ASP A 122 5.82 8.60 20.65
C ASP A 122 4.71 8.76 19.60
N GLY A 123 3.55 8.16 19.86
CA GLY A 123 2.41 8.13 18.94
C GLY A 123 2.49 7.12 17.81
N ASP A 124 3.54 6.28 17.76
CA ASP A 124 3.60 5.18 16.80
C ASP A 124 2.48 4.16 17.05
N GLN A 125 2.06 3.49 15.98
CA GLN A 125 1.04 2.44 16.05
C GLN A 125 1.51 1.17 15.34
N LEU A 126 1.25 0.01 15.96
CA LEU A 126 1.44 -1.30 15.34
C LEU A 126 0.07 -1.95 15.15
N ILE A 127 -0.22 -2.39 13.93
CA ILE A 127 -1.51 -2.98 13.57
C ILE A 127 -1.25 -4.41 13.11
N TYR A 128 -1.92 -5.38 13.70
CA TYR A 128 -1.89 -6.79 13.30
C TYR A 128 -3.26 -7.19 12.74
N PRO A 129 -3.52 -7.05 11.44
CA PRO A 129 -4.84 -7.29 10.88
C PRO A 129 -5.16 -8.79 10.79
N LEU A 130 -6.45 -9.12 10.77
CA LEU A 130 -6.91 -10.46 10.38
C LEU A 130 -6.54 -10.74 8.93
N ARG A 131 -6.32 -12.02 8.61
CA ARG A 131 -6.01 -12.46 7.23
C ARG A 131 -7.20 -12.17 6.31
N PRO A 132 -7.05 -11.32 5.28
CA PRO A 132 -8.11 -11.15 4.29
C PRO A 132 -8.26 -12.40 3.43
N THR A 133 -9.40 -12.53 2.77
CA THR A 133 -9.67 -13.57 1.77
C THR A 133 -9.69 -13.03 0.35
N THR A 134 -9.18 -11.81 0.14
CA THR A 134 -9.33 -11.06 -1.10
C THR A 134 -8.03 -10.43 -1.59
N VAL A 135 -8.03 -10.01 -2.84
CA VAL A 135 -7.04 -9.16 -3.51
C VAL A 135 -7.80 -7.99 -4.13
N THR A 136 -7.27 -6.78 -4.02
CA THR A 136 -7.89 -5.58 -4.60
C THR A 136 -7.18 -5.20 -5.90
N VAL A 137 -7.94 -4.88 -6.93
CA VAL A 137 -7.44 -4.31 -8.19
C VAL A 137 -8.01 -2.90 -8.34
N LEU A 138 -7.16 -1.90 -8.56
CA LEU A 138 -7.56 -0.49 -8.70
C LEU A 138 -6.69 0.23 -9.74
N GLY A 139 -6.91 1.53 -9.93
CA GLY A 139 -6.18 2.34 -10.91
C GLY A 139 -6.95 2.49 -12.22
N ALA A 140 -6.28 2.29 -13.35
CA ALA A 140 -6.84 2.36 -14.70
C ALA A 140 -7.72 1.15 -15.07
N VAL A 141 -8.73 0.89 -14.26
CA VAL A 141 -9.81 -0.09 -14.48
C VAL A 141 -11.16 0.63 -14.57
N GLU A 142 -12.17 -0.03 -15.12
CA GLU A 142 -13.53 0.55 -15.22
C GLU A 142 -14.07 0.93 -13.83
N GLN A 143 -13.87 0.05 -12.86
CA GLN A 143 -14.18 0.23 -11.44
C GLN A 143 -13.21 -0.60 -10.60
N PRO A 144 -12.82 -0.16 -9.40
CA PRO A 144 -12.03 -0.98 -8.49
C PRO A 144 -12.72 -2.32 -8.20
N CYS A 145 -11.95 -3.41 -8.23
CA CYS A 145 -12.45 -4.76 -8.03
C CYS A 145 -11.88 -5.35 -6.74
N THR A 146 -12.72 -6.02 -5.95
CA THR A 146 -12.29 -6.89 -4.86
C THR A 146 -12.54 -8.34 -5.28
N LEU A 147 -11.46 -9.09 -5.49
CA LEU A 147 -11.49 -10.44 -6.02
C LEU A 147 -11.10 -11.45 -4.95
N PRO A 148 -11.64 -12.68 -4.96
CA PRO A 148 -11.25 -13.71 -4.01
C PRO A 148 -9.78 -14.07 -4.19
N TYR A 149 -9.03 -14.11 -3.09
CA TYR A 149 -7.65 -14.58 -3.07
C TYR A 149 -7.60 -16.06 -3.45
N ARG A 150 -6.70 -16.41 -4.36
CA ARG A 150 -6.39 -17.81 -4.71
C ARG A 150 -4.91 -18.08 -4.48
N ALA A 151 -4.63 -19.17 -3.79
CA ALA A 151 -3.27 -19.60 -3.52
C ALA A 151 -2.51 -19.82 -4.84
N LEU A 152 -1.26 -19.36 -4.89
CA LEU A 152 -0.35 -19.47 -6.04
C LEU A 152 -0.87 -18.81 -7.33
N GLN A 153 -1.91 -17.98 -7.27
CA GLN A 153 -2.37 -17.24 -8.44
C GLN A 153 -1.42 -16.06 -8.73
N PRO A 154 -0.86 -15.98 -9.96
CA PRO A 154 -0.06 -14.83 -10.37
C PRO A 154 -0.86 -13.53 -10.33
N ALA A 155 -0.21 -12.42 -9.99
CA ALA A 155 -0.88 -11.12 -9.89
C ALA A 155 -1.57 -10.72 -11.20
N HIS A 156 -0.94 -10.93 -12.35
CA HIS A 156 -1.51 -10.56 -13.66
C HIS A 156 -2.80 -11.33 -14.01
N GLU A 157 -3.00 -12.54 -13.48
CA GLU A 157 -4.21 -13.35 -13.73
C GLU A 157 -5.47 -12.70 -13.13
N TYR A 158 -5.33 -11.89 -12.08
CA TYR A 158 -6.47 -11.17 -11.49
C TYR A 158 -7.09 -10.14 -12.45
N LEU A 159 -6.32 -9.61 -13.42
CA LEU A 159 -6.86 -8.69 -14.42
C LEU A 159 -7.90 -9.32 -15.34
N LYS A 160 -7.88 -10.65 -15.53
CA LYS A 160 -8.90 -11.32 -16.35
C LYS A 160 -10.31 -11.16 -15.78
N SER A 161 -10.41 -10.83 -14.49
CA SER A 161 -11.67 -10.60 -13.77
C SER A 161 -11.92 -9.13 -13.44
N CYS A 162 -11.03 -8.21 -13.85
CA CYS A 162 -11.16 -6.78 -13.61
C CYS A 162 -10.68 -5.99 -14.84
N LEU A 163 -11.63 -5.48 -15.63
CA LEU A 163 -11.37 -4.92 -16.96
C LEU A 163 -10.58 -3.60 -16.88
N PRO A 164 -9.37 -3.54 -17.49
CA PRO A 164 -8.65 -2.28 -17.68
C PRO A 164 -9.39 -1.35 -18.64
N VAL A 165 -9.26 -0.03 -18.44
CA VAL A 165 -9.74 0.95 -19.42
C VAL A 165 -8.75 1.12 -20.58
N THR A 166 -9.18 1.79 -21.66
CA THR A 166 -8.35 2.05 -22.85
C THR A 166 -7.08 2.86 -22.57
N ASP A 167 -7.09 3.64 -21.49
CA ASP A 167 -5.99 4.48 -21.03
C ASP A 167 -5.12 3.78 -19.96
N ALA A 168 -5.24 2.46 -19.80
CA ALA A 168 -4.37 1.65 -18.95
C ALA A 168 -3.05 1.32 -19.65
N ASP A 169 -1.98 1.21 -18.86
CA ASP A 169 -0.74 0.58 -19.29
C ASP A 169 -0.98 -0.92 -19.54
N ALA A 170 -0.63 -1.40 -20.74
CA ALA A 170 -0.84 -2.79 -21.15
C ALA A 170 0.39 -3.68 -20.91
N ASP A 171 1.53 -3.08 -20.56
CA ASP A 171 2.82 -3.73 -20.44
C ASP A 171 3.16 -4.05 -18.98
N TYR A 172 2.73 -3.21 -18.04
CA TYR A 172 3.10 -3.33 -16.63
C TYR A 172 1.92 -3.23 -15.66
N LEU A 173 2.12 -3.82 -14.48
CA LEU A 173 1.32 -3.55 -13.27
C LEU A 173 2.24 -3.26 -12.10
N TRP A 174 1.65 -2.70 -11.04
CA TRP A 174 2.30 -2.63 -9.74
C TRP A 174 1.60 -3.57 -8.77
N LEU A 175 2.36 -4.52 -8.23
CA LEU A 175 1.91 -5.37 -7.12
C LEU A 175 2.37 -4.74 -5.81
N ILE A 176 1.41 -4.48 -4.94
CA ILE A 176 1.62 -4.00 -3.57
C ILE A 176 1.24 -5.15 -2.65
N GLN A 177 2.24 -5.75 -2.03
CA GLN A 177 2.05 -6.83 -1.07
C GLN A 177 1.48 -6.25 0.25
N PRO A 178 0.81 -7.09 1.06
CA PRO A 178 0.20 -6.63 2.30
C PRO A 178 1.22 -6.11 3.34
N ASP A 179 2.51 -6.43 3.21
CA ASP A 179 3.62 -5.87 4.02
C ASP A 179 4.09 -4.48 3.56
N GLY A 180 3.53 -3.96 2.47
CA GLY A 180 3.90 -2.69 1.86
C GLY A 180 5.05 -2.78 0.86
N GLN A 181 5.56 -3.97 0.53
CA GLN A 181 6.52 -4.12 -0.57
C GLN A 181 5.83 -3.84 -1.91
N VAL A 182 6.50 -3.04 -2.74
CA VAL A 182 6.03 -2.62 -4.06
C VAL A 182 6.92 -3.24 -5.13
N GLN A 183 6.32 -3.85 -6.15
CA GLN A 183 7.04 -4.42 -7.28
C GLN A 183 6.31 -4.12 -8.59
N GLN A 184 7.04 -3.59 -9.58
CA GLN A 184 6.57 -3.53 -10.95
C GLN A 184 6.67 -4.92 -11.61
N ILE A 185 5.63 -5.32 -12.34
CA ILE A 185 5.54 -6.62 -13.01
C ILE A 185 5.19 -6.44 -14.48
N GLY A 186 5.93 -7.10 -15.37
CA GLY A 186 5.60 -7.13 -16.80
C GLY A 186 4.50 -8.15 -17.10
N ILE A 187 3.50 -7.76 -17.88
CA ILE A 187 2.30 -8.57 -18.17
C ILE A 187 2.06 -8.81 -19.67
N ALA A 188 2.66 -7.99 -20.54
CA ALA A 188 2.56 -8.15 -21.98
C ALA A 188 3.37 -9.37 -22.46
N ALA A 189 3.05 -9.86 -23.65
CA ALA A 189 3.68 -11.07 -24.20
C ALA A 189 5.22 -10.98 -24.29
N TRP A 190 5.77 -9.77 -24.42
CA TRP A 190 7.19 -9.52 -24.61
C TRP A 190 7.97 -9.32 -23.30
N ASN A 191 7.32 -8.94 -22.20
CA ASN A 191 7.96 -8.69 -20.90
C ASN A 191 7.36 -9.53 -19.75
N ARG A 192 6.51 -10.52 -20.07
CA ARG A 192 5.79 -11.30 -19.07
C ARG A 192 6.74 -11.90 -18.04
N LYS A 193 6.47 -11.58 -16.77
CA LYS A 193 7.16 -12.19 -15.63
C LYS A 193 6.23 -13.15 -14.91
N ASP A 194 6.41 -14.43 -15.17
CA ASP A 194 5.69 -15.49 -14.46
C ASP A 194 6.21 -15.66 -13.02
N GLY A 195 5.39 -16.27 -12.17
CA GLY A 195 5.77 -16.61 -10.79
C GLY A 195 5.71 -15.45 -9.79
N VAL A 196 5.24 -14.26 -10.18
CA VAL A 196 4.96 -13.18 -9.20
C VAL A 196 3.56 -13.38 -8.62
N ILE A 197 3.51 -13.94 -7.42
CA ILE A 197 2.27 -14.34 -6.73
C ILE A 197 1.76 -13.21 -5.84
N ALA A 198 0.47 -12.88 -5.94
CA ALA A 198 -0.18 -11.98 -5.01
C ALA A 198 -0.47 -12.72 -3.69
N ALA A 199 -0.11 -12.14 -2.54
CA ALA A 199 -0.54 -12.64 -1.25
C ALA A 199 -1.97 -12.18 -0.92
N ALA A 200 -2.58 -12.78 0.10
CA ALA A 200 -3.90 -12.34 0.57
C ALA A 200 -3.82 -10.90 1.10
N GLY A 201 -4.76 -10.05 0.70
CA GLY A 201 -4.72 -8.61 1.00
C GLY A 201 -3.83 -7.78 0.08
N SER A 202 -3.24 -8.36 -0.98
CA SER A 202 -2.48 -7.56 -1.95
C SER A 202 -3.37 -6.55 -2.66
N THR A 203 -2.77 -5.43 -3.03
CA THR A 203 -3.35 -4.46 -3.97
C THR A 203 -2.59 -4.53 -5.29
N ILE A 204 -3.31 -4.62 -6.40
CA ILE A 204 -2.78 -4.55 -7.76
C ILE A 204 -3.21 -3.20 -8.33
N LEU A 205 -2.24 -2.34 -8.59
CA LEU A 205 -2.47 -1.07 -9.29
C LEU A 205 -2.26 -1.31 -10.79
N VAL A 206 -3.33 -1.06 -11.55
CA VAL A 206 -3.28 -0.92 -13.01
C VAL A 206 -2.80 0.50 -13.32
N PRO A 207 -1.60 0.68 -13.90
CA PRO A 207 -1.04 2.00 -14.16
C PRO A 207 -1.83 2.73 -15.24
N VAL A 208 -1.83 4.07 -15.16
CA VAL A 208 -2.31 4.90 -16.27
C VAL A 208 -1.24 4.89 -17.35
N ARG A 209 -1.65 4.75 -18.61
CA ARG A 209 -0.74 4.86 -19.74
C ARG A 209 -0.14 6.26 -19.78
N ASN A 210 1.18 6.32 -19.77
CA ASN A 210 1.97 7.56 -19.74
C ASN A 210 3.07 7.52 -20.82
N ASP A 211 2.66 7.23 -22.05
CA ASP A 211 3.51 7.16 -23.24
C ASP A 211 3.47 8.45 -24.08
N ASP A 212 2.70 9.44 -23.64
CA ASP A 212 2.58 10.74 -24.29
C ASP A 212 3.78 11.65 -23.92
N PRO A 213 4.70 11.90 -24.85
CA PRO A 213 5.88 12.72 -24.57
C PRO A 213 5.54 14.18 -24.31
N ASP A 214 4.38 14.67 -24.78
CA ASP A 214 3.94 16.05 -24.61
C ASP A 214 3.27 16.27 -23.25
N LEU A 215 3.02 15.19 -22.48
CA LEU A 215 2.40 15.25 -21.16
C LEU A 215 3.13 14.35 -20.14
N PRO A 216 4.42 14.63 -19.84
CA PRO A 216 5.24 13.73 -19.05
C PRO A 216 4.82 13.73 -17.58
N THR A 217 4.33 12.58 -17.11
CA THR A 217 4.14 12.27 -15.68
C THR A 217 4.94 11.02 -15.27
N PRO A 218 6.28 11.00 -15.52
CA PRO A 218 7.09 9.77 -15.54
C PRO A 218 7.03 8.98 -14.22
N ASP A 219 6.92 9.68 -13.09
CA ASP A 219 6.94 9.06 -11.76
C ASP A 219 5.54 8.76 -11.20
N LEU A 220 4.46 9.18 -11.89
CA LEU A 220 3.09 9.14 -11.35
C LEU A 220 2.69 7.73 -10.89
N ASN A 221 2.90 6.73 -11.75
CA ASN A 221 2.48 5.36 -11.44
C ASN A 221 3.29 4.74 -10.31
N GLU A 222 4.59 5.01 -10.26
CA GLU A 222 5.46 4.53 -9.19
C GLU A 222 5.11 5.22 -7.87
N GLN A 223 5.00 6.55 -7.84
CA GLN A 223 4.65 7.31 -6.65
C GLN A 223 3.25 6.95 -6.14
N LEU A 224 2.30 6.70 -7.05
CA LEU A 224 0.97 6.19 -6.69
C LEU A 224 1.06 4.82 -6.04
N ALA A 225 1.84 3.89 -6.60
CA ALA A 225 2.05 2.57 -5.99
C ALA A 225 2.70 2.66 -4.61
N GLN A 226 3.73 3.50 -4.46
CA GLN A 226 4.40 3.77 -3.20
C GLN A 226 3.46 4.39 -2.17
N PHE A 227 2.61 5.34 -2.58
CA PHE A 227 1.63 5.97 -1.69
C PHE A 227 0.55 4.98 -1.24
N LEU A 228 0.04 4.15 -2.16
CA LEU A 228 -0.93 3.11 -1.83
C LEU A 228 -0.34 2.06 -0.87
N ALA A 229 0.95 1.75 -0.99
CA ALA A 229 1.65 0.86 -0.07
C ALA A 229 1.72 1.39 1.37
N THR A 230 1.52 2.69 1.58
CA THR A 230 1.45 3.25 2.93
C THR A 230 0.09 2.99 3.60
N GLN A 231 -0.92 2.56 2.85
CA GLN A 231 -2.23 2.27 3.43
C GLN A 231 -2.17 0.88 4.11
N PRO A 232 -2.42 0.78 5.43
CA PRO A 232 -2.55 -0.52 6.08
C PRO A 232 -3.82 -1.22 5.60
N LEU A 233 -3.87 -2.54 5.77
CA LEU A 233 -5.14 -3.24 5.59
C LEU A 233 -6.14 -2.73 6.64
N PRO A 234 -7.43 -2.58 6.27
CA PRO A 234 -8.44 -2.19 7.23
C PRO A 234 -8.49 -3.21 8.36
N GLU A 235 -8.53 -2.72 9.60
CA GLU A 235 -8.92 -3.56 10.73
C GLU A 235 -10.34 -4.02 10.47
N VAL A 236 -10.53 -5.34 10.36
CA VAL A 236 -11.88 -5.90 10.38
C VAL A 236 -12.39 -5.68 11.80
N ALA A 237 -13.24 -4.66 11.98
CA ALA A 237 -13.96 -4.50 13.23
C ALA A 237 -14.81 -5.77 13.47
N PRO A 238 -14.77 -6.34 14.68
CA PRO A 238 -15.61 -7.49 15.03
C PRO A 238 -17.11 -7.17 14.92
#